data_AF-A0A973J108-F1
#
_entry.id   AF-A0A973J108-F1
#
_cell.length_a   1.000
_cell.length_b   1.000
_cell.length_c   1.000
_cell.angle_alpha   90.00
_cell.angle_beta   90.00
_cell.angle_gamma   90.00
#
_symmetry.space_group_name_H-M   'P 1'
#
loop_
_entity.id
_entity.type
_entity.pdbx_description
1 polymer ?
#
loop_
_entity_poly.entity_id
_entity_poly.type
_entity_poly.pdbx_seq_one_letter_code
_entity_poly.pdbx_strand_id
1 'polypeptide(L)'
;MNTITFECEIITPMFLAGADGIEPDLRPPSIKGAMRFWWRAMHGYLPIDDIKMPDDEVQKGLRSQETEIFGGGGEHARRSSVIIRTTHPELSRVKTDFPKANISVNAKGKLQSVNLLEYLAYGTYDWDKQLRKNVFQRPYYSVGEKFEIIVLFSGNSSCQKTISECLYLMSIIGGIGSRSRNGYGRLKINGINQNIESADFVSFASSLKRGHRCDYTAFSDEMKLYRIKKRTNTWNDALFELAKAYRSARTSLDKPHFGANRQYISSPLMIDNVNKSFLERHSKQYFFGIEKIDTTYIGYLLFLPYRFCQNSNLKLQNDQNVILSKYDRVNADMNSSLNGFLDSVTL
;
A
#
# COMPACT_ATOMS: atom_id res chain seq x y z
N MET A 1 30.33 -8.47 7.40
CA MET A 1 29.01 -8.14 6.83
C MET A 1 28.10 -9.30 7.16
N ASN A 2 26.93 -9.03 7.75
CA ASN A 2 25.92 -10.06 8.00
C ASN A 2 24.93 -10.07 6.83
N THR A 3 24.43 -11.24 6.45
CA THR A 3 23.53 -11.44 5.30
C THR A 3 22.32 -12.26 5.76
N ILE A 4 21.13 -11.80 5.40
CA ILE A 4 19.88 -12.56 5.60
C ILE A 4 19.23 -12.75 4.24
N THR A 5 18.84 -13.99 3.94
CA THR A 5 18.11 -14.35 2.73
C THR A 5 16.66 -14.65 3.06
N PHE A 6 15.74 -14.04 2.33
CA PHE A 6 14.31 -14.19 2.48
C PHE A 6 13.73 -14.86 1.23
N GLU A 7 13.24 -16.09 1.39
CA GLU A 7 12.48 -16.76 0.34
C GLU A 7 11.08 -16.17 0.24
N CYS A 8 10.72 -15.73 -0.96
CA CYS A 8 9.46 -15.05 -1.24
C CYS A 8 8.62 -15.87 -2.22
N GLU A 9 7.32 -15.97 -1.97
CA GLU A 9 6.29 -16.49 -2.89
C GLU A 9 5.36 -15.34 -3.29
N ILE A 10 5.08 -15.17 -4.59
CA ILE A 10 4.12 -14.17 -5.09
C ILE A 10 2.68 -14.63 -4.77
N ILE A 11 1.94 -13.86 -3.99
CA ILE A 11 0.58 -14.20 -3.53
C ILE A 11 -0.52 -13.61 -4.41
N THR A 12 -0.26 -12.46 -5.02
CA THR A 12 -1.18 -11.77 -5.92
C THR A 12 -0.40 -11.26 -7.13
N PRO A 13 -1.02 -11.13 -8.32
CA PRO A 13 -0.34 -10.67 -9.54
C PRO A 13 0.58 -9.48 -9.29
N MET A 14 1.84 -9.58 -9.73
CA MET A 14 2.84 -8.56 -9.46
C MET A 14 3.15 -7.75 -10.72
N PHE A 15 2.58 -6.54 -10.79
CA PHE A 15 2.76 -5.63 -11.90
C PHE A 15 4.03 -4.80 -11.72
N LEU A 16 5.11 -5.19 -12.39
CA LEU A 16 6.36 -4.43 -12.44
C LEU A 16 6.60 -3.87 -13.84
N ALA A 17 7.59 -2.98 -13.95
CA ALA A 17 8.02 -2.43 -15.23
C ALA A 17 9.53 -2.16 -15.17
N GLY A 18 10.23 -2.60 -16.22
CA GLY A 18 11.64 -2.35 -16.47
C GLY A 18 11.87 -0.97 -17.07
N ALA A 19 13.03 -0.79 -17.70
CA ALA A 19 13.44 0.49 -18.26
C ALA A 19 12.62 0.86 -19.51
N ASP A 20 12.10 -0.14 -20.21
CA ASP A 20 11.18 -0.02 -21.34
C ASP A 20 9.77 0.41 -20.89
N GLY A 21 9.48 0.36 -19.59
CA GLY A 21 8.16 0.64 -19.03
C GLY A 21 7.11 -0.45 -19.31
N ILE A 22 7.46 -1.58 -19.93
CA ILE A 22 6.51 -2.62 -20.35
C ILE A 22 6.82 -3.93 -19.65
N GLU A 23 8.01 -4.49 -19.86
CA GLU A 23 8.36 -5.81 -19.34
C GLU A 23 8.54 -5.76 -17.82
N PRO A 24 7.99 -6.72 -17.05
CA PRO A 24 8.19 -6.77 -15.61
C PRO A 24 9.67 -7.05 -15.29
N ASP A 25 10.21 -6.28 -14.34
CA ASP A 25 11.60 -6.37 -13.89
C ASP A 25 11.68 -6.19 -12.37
N LEU A 26 12.16 -7.22 -11.66
CA LEU A 26 12.29 -7.24 -10.20
C LEU A 26 13.59 -6.56 -9.73
N ARG A 27 13.56 -5.23 -9.74
CA ARG A 27 14.73 -4.40 -9.41
C ARG A 27 14.93 -4.22 -7.90
N PRO A 28 16.14 -4.48 -7.36
CA PRO A 28 16.45 -4.22 -5.95
C PRO A 28 16.19 -2.77 -5.48
N PRO A 29 16.45 -1.71 -6.27
CA PRO A 29 16.10 -0.33 -5.90
C PRO A 29 14.60 -0.12 -5.61
N SER A 30 13.71 -0.78 -6.37
CA SER A 30 12.26 -0.68 -6.18
C SER A 30 11.83 -1.28 -4.84
N ILE A 31 12.40 -2.42 -4.47
CA ILE A 31 12.19 -3.09 -3.18
C ILE A 31 12.69 -2.20 -2.05
N LYS A 32 13.92 -1.69 -2.17
CA LYS A 32 14.52 -0.79 -1.19
C LYS A 32 13.68 0.48 -0.99
N GLY A 33 13.13 1.05 -2.06
CA GLY A 33 12.23 2.19 -2.00
C GLY A 33 10.92 1.89 -1.25
N ALA A 34 10.32 0.71 -1.50
CA ALA A 34 9.13 0.26 -0.78
C ALA A 34 9.41 0.03 0.71
N MET A 35 10.53 -0.62 1.05
CA MET A 35 10.97 -0.78 2.44
C MET A 35 11.19 0.56 3.13
N ARG A 36 11.87 1.50 2.46
CA ARG A 36 12.11 2.86 2.98
C ARG A 36 10.80 3.61 3.23
N PHE A 37 9.79 3.45 2.38
CA PHE A 37 8.45 4.00 2.61
C PHE A 37 7.80 3.41 3.87
N TRP A 38 7.79 2.09 4.02
CA TRP A 38 7.17 1.44 5.18
C TRP A 38 7.93 1.69 6.48
N TRP A 39 9.25 1.84 6.41
CA TRP A 39 10.05 2.31 7.53
C TRP A 39 9.55 3.67 8.03
N ARG A 40 9.41 4.66 7.13
CA ARG A 40 8.88 5.97 7.52
C ARG A 40 7.46 5.89 8.08
N ALA A 41 6.63 5.05 7.49
CA ALA A 41 5.25 4.88 7.95
C ALA A 41 5.20 4.32 9.38
N MET A 42 6.01 3.31 9.69
CA MET A 42 6.10 2.72 11.04
C MET A 42 6.71 3.68 12.08
N HIS A 43 7.51 4.64 11.64
CA HIS A 43 8.23 5.58 12.51
C HIS A 43 7.57 6.97 12.54
N GLY A 44 6.26 7.07 12.29
CA GLY A 44 5.51 8.33 12.36
C GLY A 44 5.52 9.03 13.72
N TYR A 45 5.84 8.29 14.79
CA TYR A 45 5.97 8.82 16.15
C TYR A 45 7.26 9.62 16.38
N LEU A 46 8.23 9.57 15.45
CA LEU A 46 9.46 10.34 15.56
C LEU A 46 9.26 11.79 15.08
N PRO A 47 9.98 12.77 15.67
CA PRO A 47 10.07 14.09 15.07
C PRO A 47 10.75 14.01 13.70
N ILE A 48 10.44 14.94 12.78
CA ILE A 48 11.01 14.92 11.41
C ILE A 48 12.53 15.15 11.46
N ASP A 49 12.93 16.17 12.21
CA ASP A 49 14.31 16.61 12.36
C ASP A 49 14.83 16.29 13.77
N ASP A 50 16.15 16.38 13.94
CA ASP A 50 16.80 16.12 15.23
C ASP A 50 16.41 17.19 16.25
N ILE A 51 16.12 16.77 17.48
CA ILE A 51 15.74 17.67 18.58
C ILE A 51 16.89 17.69 19.60
N LYS A 52 17.34 18.90 19.94
CA LYS A 52 18.28 19.13 21.04
C LYS A 52 17.51 19.14 22.37
N MET A 53 17.91 18.28 23.28
CA MET A 53 17.33 18.14 24.61
C MET A 53 18.00 19.10 25.62
N PRO A 54 17.38 19.36 26.79
CA PRO A 54 17.89 20.32 27.78
C PRO A 54 19.28 20.01 28.35
N ASP A 55 19.73 18.77 28.28
CA ASP A 55 21.01 18.24 28.78
C ASP A 55 22.09 18.11 27.69
N ASP A 56 21.93 18.83 26.58
CA ASP A 56 22.75 18.74 25.37
C ASP A 56 22.69 17.39 24.63
N GLU A 57 21.85 16.44 25.05
CA GLU A 57 21.59 15.22 24.27
C GLU A 57 20.81 15.54 22.99
N VAL A 58 20.98 14.73 21.95
CA VAL A 58 20.27 14.88 20.67
C VAL A 58 19.39 13.66 20.43
N GLN A 59 18.08 13.88 20.41
CA GLN A 59 17.14 12.90 19.91
C GLN A 59 17.15 12.94 18.38
N LYS A 60 17.68 11.89 17.74
CA LYS A 60 17.63 11.78 16.28
C LYS A 60 16.19 11.68 15.77
N GLY A 61 15.85 12.51 14.80
CA GLY A 61 14.58 12.48 14.09
C GLY A 61 14.54 11.45 12.96
N LEU A 62 13.41 11.41 12.28
CA LEU A 62 13.10 10.51 11.19
C LEU A 62 14.13 10.59 10.06
N ARG A 63 14.49 11.81 9.62
CA ARG A 63 15.38 12.02 8.48
C ARG A 63 16.79 11.51 8.73
N SER A 64 17.33 11.81 9.91
CA SER A 64 18.65 11.36 10.32
C SER A 64 18.67 9.83 10.40
N GLN A 65 17.74 9.22 11.12
CA GLN A 65 17.66 7.76 11.26
C GLN A 65 17.44 7.03 9.92
N GLU A 66 16.58 7.55 9.04
CA GLU A 66 16.37 7.00 7.68
C GLU A 66 17.68 7.02 6.88
N THR A 67 18.42 8.12 6.97
CA THR A 67 19.70 8.31 6.27
C THR A 67 20.78 7.34 6.79
N GLU A 68 20.79 7.02 8.09
CA GLU A 68 21.71 6.02 8.64
C GLU A 68 21.46 4.63 8.06
N ILE A 69 20.20 4.26 7.86
CA ILE A 69 19.82 2.92 7.37
C ILE A 69 19.93 2.86 5.83
N PHE A 70 19.20 3.73 5.14
CA PHE A 70 18.99 3.65 3.68
C PHE A 70 19.97 4.50 2.88
N GLY A 71 20.78 5.33 3.54
CA GLY A 71 21.67 6.29 2.91
C GLY A 71 20.96 7.57 2.47
N GLY A 72 21.77 8.60 2.24
CA GLY A 72 21.34 9.94 1.81
C GLY A 72 22.37 10.59 0.89
N GLY A 73 21.92 11.55 0.09
CA GLY A 73 22.78 12.42 -0.73
C GLY A 73 22.88 13.83 -0.15
N GLY A 74 23.66 14.70 -0.81
CA GLY A 74 23.89 16.08 -0.38
C GLY A 74 25.15 16.25 0.46
N GLU A 75 25.25 17.35 1.20
CA GLU A 75 26.44 17.70 2.01
C GLU A 75 26.77 16.68 3.11
N HIS A 76 25.76 15.90 3.55
CA HIS A 76 25.92 14.80 4.50
C HIS A 76 25.72 13.43 3.84
N ALA A 77 26.24 13.26 2.62
CA ALA A 77 26.11 12.01 1.88
C ALA A 77 26.61 10.82 2.71
N ARG A 78 25.75 9.80 2.85
CA ARG A 78 26.05 8.60 3.63
C ARG A 78 25.69 7.37 2.81
N ARG A 79 26.64 6.44 2.70
CA ARG A 79 26.38 5.12 2.13
C ARG A 79 25.39 4.39 3.02
N SER A 80 24.41 3.75 2.40
CA SER A 80 23.43 2.93 3.10
C SER A 80 24.08 1.79 3.86
N SER A 81 23.62 1.56 5.09
CA SER A 81 23.96 0.38 5.89
C SER A 81 23.31 -0.92 5.39
N VAL A 82 22.40 -0.84 4.41
CA VAL A 82 21.63 -1.96 3.88
C VAL A 82 21.74 -2.03 2.35
N ILE A 83 22.16 -3.19 1.84
CA ILE A 83 22.19 -3.49 0.41
C ILE A 83 21.15 -4.57 0.13
N ILE A 84 20.31 -4.33 -0.88
CA ILE A 84 19.31 -5.30 -1.34
C ILE A 84 19.81 -5.92 -2.63
N ARG A 85 19.72 -7.25 -2.71
CA ARG A 85 19.87 -8.03 -3.94
C ARG A 85 18.65 -8.90 -4.13
N THR A 86 18.39 -9.27 -5.38
CA THR A 86 17.34 -10.22 -5.73
C THR A 86 17.96 -11.35 -6.53
N THR A 87 17.52 -12.57 -6.26
CA THR A 87 17.85 -13.76 -7.03
C THR A 87 16.54 -14.45 -7.38
N HIS A 88 16.37 -14.88 -8.62
CA HIS A 88 15.18 -15.58 -9.03
C HIS A 88 15.51 -16.54 -10.19
N PRO A 89 14.76 -17.64 -10.33
CA PRO A 89 14.70 -18.35 -11.60
C PRO A 89 14.08 -17.45 -12.68
N GLU A 90 13.94 -17.96 -13.90
CA GLU A 90 13.14 -17.28 -14.90
C GLU A 90 11.68 -17.21 -14.43
N LEU A 91 11.23 -15.99 -14.11
CA LEU A 91 9.86 -15.73 -13.69
C LEU A 91 8.96 -15.56 -14.93
N SER A 92 7.80 -16.19 -14.88
CA SER A 92 6.79 -16.21 -15.93
C SER A 92 6.15 -14.84 -16.11
N ARG A 93 6.18 -14.33 -17.34
CA ARG A 93 5.60 -13.03 -17.71
C ARG A 93 4.29 -13.26 -18.43
N VAL A 94 3.17 -13.04 -17.74
CA VAL A 94 1.86 -13.42 -18.26
C VAL A 94 0.93 -12.22 -18.44
N LYS A 95 -0.01 -12.34 -19.39
CA LYS A 95 -1.11 -11.37 -19.64
C LYS A 95 -2.48 -12.04 -19.48
N THR A 96 -2.55 -13.09 -18.68
CA THR A 96 -3.75 -13.90 -18.51
C THR A 96 -4.89 -13.06 -17.95
N ASP A 97 -6.11 -13.30 -18.44
CA ASP A 97 -7.31 -12.66 -17.90
C ASP A 97 -7.45 -13.00 -16.41
N PHE A 98 -7.96 -12.03 -15.63
CA PHE A 98 -8.26 -12.29 -14.23
C PHE A 98 -9.47 -13.22 -14.07
N PRO A 99 -9.54 -13.95 -12.92
CA PRO A 99 -10.73 -14.72 -12.58
C PRO A 99 -12.00 -13.86 -12.63
N LYS A 100 -13.13 -14.51 -12.92
CA LYS A 100 -14.44 -13.87 -12.94
C LYS A 100 -14.80 -13.39 -11.53
N ALA A 101 -14.85 -12.08 -11.34
CA ALA A 101 -15.15 -11.44 -10.06
C ALA A 101 -16.15 -10.29 -10.27
N ASN A 102 -17.19 -10.56 -11.07
CA ASN A 102 -18.11 -9.56 -11.57
C ASN A 102 -19.23 -9.23 -10.59
N ILE A 103 -19.55 -7.95 -10.49
CA ILE A 103 -20.78 -7.46 -9.87
C ILE A 103 -21.61 -6.70 -10.91
N SER A 104 -22.93 -6.64 -10.68
CA SER A 104 -23.83 -5.81 -11.47
C SER A 104 -23.92 -4.42 -10.87
N VAL A 105 -23.68 -3.39 -11.69
CA VAL A 105 -23.70 -1.98 -11.27
C VAL A 105 -24.62 -1.19 -12.17
N ASN A 106 -25.36 -0.22 -11.62
CA ASN A 106 -26.12 0.72 -12.43
C ASN A 106 -25.20 1.86 -12.88
N ALA A 107 -25.06 2.04 -14.20
CA ALA A 107 -24.34 3.14 -14.80
C ALA A 107 -25.24 3.83 -15.83
N LYS A 108 -25.61 5.09 -15.55
CA LYS A 108 -26.48 5.91 -16.41
C LYS A 108 -27.80 5.20 -16.77
N GLY A 109 -28.43 4.52 -15.80
CA GLY A 109 -29.69 3.82 -15.97
C GLY A 109 -29.59 2.43 -16.60
N LYS A 110 -28.38 1.94 -16.94
CA LYS A 110 -28.16 0.61 -17.51
C LYS A 110 -27.41 -0.28 -16.53
N LEU A 111 -27.80 -1.55 -16.45
CA LEU A 111 -27.06 -2.56 -15.70
C LEU A 111 -25.79 -2.93 -16.47
N GLN A 112 -24.64 -2.76 -15.85
CA GLN A 112 -23.33 -3.11 -16.40
C GLN A 112 -22.63 -4.12 -15.48
N SER A 113 -21.90 -5.04 -16.09
CA SER A 113 -21.06 -6.00 -15.39
C SER A 113 -19.67 -5.42 -15.20
N VAL A 114 -19.18 -5.37 -13.96
CA VAL A 114 -17.83 -4.85 -13.63
C VAL A 114 -17.07 -5.92 -12.85
N ASN A 115 -15.91 -6.34 -13.38
CA ASN A 115 -14.98 -7.20 -12.65
C ASN A 115 -14.22 -6.37 -11.60
N LEU A 116 -14.34 -6.73 -10.32
CA LEU A 116 -13.75 -5.96 -9.23
C LEU A 116 -12.23 -6.11 -9.11
N LEU A 117 -11.66 -7.21 -9.59
CA LEU A 117 -10.21 -7.38 -9.65
C LEU A 117 -9.63 -6.44 -10.71
N GLU A 118 -10.22 -6.41 -11.90
CA GLU A 118 -9.85 -5.46 -12.95
C GLU A 118 -10.06 -4.01 -12.47
N TYR A 119 -11.17 -3.69 -11.80
CA TYR A 119 -11.37 -2.36 -11.21
C TYR A 119 -10.21 -1.93 -10.29
N LEU A 120 -9.66 -2.84 -9.49
CA LEU A 120 -8.49 -2.57 -8.64
C LEU A 120 -7.17 -2.52 -9.43
N ALA A 121 -7.11 -3.16 -10.59
CA ALA A 121 -5.97 -3.11 -11.51
C ALA A 121 -6.09 -2.00 -12.57
N TYR A 122 -7.08 -1.10 -12.49
CA TYR A 122 -7.34 -0.05 -13.48
C TYR A 122 -6.06 0.61 -14.01
N GLY A 123 -5.90 0.72 -15.33
CA GLY A 123 -4.72 1.32 -15.98
C GLY A 123 -3.55 0.36 -16.19
N THR A 124 -3.74 -0.95 -16.00
CA THR A 124 -2.82 -2.00 -16.50
C THR A 124 -3.35 -2.69 -17.77
N TYR A 125 -4.57 -2.39 -18.17
CA TYR A 125 -5.28 -2.95 -19.32
C TYR A 125 -5.99 -1.84 -20.10
N ASP A 126 -6.33 -2.14 -21.36
CA ASP A 126 -7.21 -1.33 -22.20
C ASP A 126 -8.42 -2.16 -22.66
N TRP A 127 -9.49 -1.46 -23.03
CA TRP A 127 -10.69 -2.09 -23.58
C TRP A 127 -10.50 -2.45 -25.05
N ASP A 128 -10.56 -3.74 -25.37
CA ASP A 128 -10.59 -4.23 -26.73
C ASP A 128 -12.03 -4.24 -27.27
N LYS A 129 -12.28 -3.45 -28.32
CA LYS A 129 -13.63 -3.33 -28.92
C LYS A 129 -14.08 -4.60 -29.66
N GLN A 130 -13.16 -5.35 -30.24
CA GLN A 130 -13.46 -6.56 -31.01
C GLN A 130 -13.76 -7.72 -30.06
N LEU A 131 -12.90 -7.92 -29.07
CA LEU A 131 -13.06 -8.97 -28.06
C LEU A 131 -14.10 -8.63 -26.99
N ARG A 132 -14.51 -7.35 -26.92
CA ARG A 132 -15.45 -6.80 -25.92
C ARG A 132 -15.04 -7.14 -24.49
N LYS A 133 -13.74 -7.02 -24.21
CA LYS A 133 -13.16 -7.25 -22.88
C LYS A 133 -11.94 -6.36 -22.63
N ASN A 134 -11.53 -6.30 -21.37
CA ASN A 134 -10.26 -5.71 -21.00
C ASN A 134 -9.10 -6.66 -21.38
N VAL A 135 -8.01 -6.08 -21.90
CA VAL A 135 -6.80 -6.81 -22.28
C VAL A 135 -5.59 -6.13 -21.65
N PHE A 136 -4.79 -6.90 -20.90
CA PHE A 136 -3.59 -6.38 -20.23
C PHE A 136 -2.55 -5.92 -21.24
N GLN A 137 -2.13 -4.67 -21.10
CA GLN A 137 -1.13 -4.07 -21.98
C GLN A 137 0.29 -4.51 -21.62
N ARG A 138 0.53 -4.75 -20.33
CA ARG A 138 1.83 -5.13 -19.77
C ARG A 138 1.75 -6.50 -19.10
N PRO A 139 2.75 -7.36 -19.27
CA PRO A 139 2.80 -8.60 -18.51
C PRO A 139 3.00 -8.34 -17.01
N TYR A 140 2.67 -9.34 -16.20
CA TYR A 140 2.94 -9.35 -14.77
C TYR A 140 3.56 -10.70 -14.36
N TYR A 141 4.24 -10.75 -13.22
CA TYR A 141 4.72 -12.03 -12.66
C TYR A 141 3.59 -12.79 -11.99
N SER A 142 3.53 -14.09 -12.28
CA SER A 142 2.40 -14.93 -11.93
C SER A 142 2.37 -15.27 -10.43
N VAL A 143 1.19 -15.64 -9.94
CA VAL A 143 0.99 -16.09 -8.56
C VAL A 143 1.65 -17.46 -8.37
N GLY A 144 2.25 -17.67 -7.19
CA GLY A 144 2.92 -18.91 -6.79
C GLY A 144 4.40 -18.98 -7.18
N GLU A 145 4.87 -18.08 -8.04
CA GLU A 145 6.29 -18.02 -8.38
C GLU A 145 7.14 -17.56 -7.19
N LYS A 146 8.40 -18.00 -7.17
CA LYS A 146 9.30 -17.80 -6.04
C LYS A 146 10.56 -17.07 -6.45
N PHE A 147 11.06 -16.26 -5.54
CA PHE A 147 12.32 -15.53 -5.66
C PHE A 147 12.92 -15.28 -4.28
N GLU A 148 14.15 -14.79 -4.24
CA GLU A 148 14.85 -14.46 -3.00
C GLU A 148 15.12 -12.96 -2.93
N ILE A 149 14.90 -12.39 -1.75
CA ILE A 149 15.41 -11.08 -1.37
C ILE A 149 16.60 -11.32 -0.43
N ILE A 150 17.78 -10.86 -0.84
CA ILE A 150 19.00 -10.99 -0.04
C ILE A 150 19.34 -9.60 0.51
N VAL A 151 19.41 -9.50 1.84
CA VAL A 151 19.72 -8.28 2.55
C VAL A 151 21.10 -8.38 3.18
N LEU A 152 22.01 -7.52 2.74
CA LEU A 152 23.35 -7.42 3.30
C LEU A 152 23.43 -6.19 4.21
N PHE A 153 23.93 -6.40 5.42
CA PHE A 153 24.11 -5.38 6.43
C PHE A 153 25.59 -5.01 6.54
N SER A 154 25.91 -3.74 6.24
CA SER A 154 27.22 -3.17 6.50
C SER A 154 27.20 -2.47 7.86
N GLY A 155 27.84 -3.08 8.85
CA GLY A 155 27.92 -2.56 10.22
C GLY A 155 26.84 -3.12 11.15
N ASN A 156 26.40 -2.29 12.11
CA ASN A 156 25.60 -2.64 13.29
C ASN A 156 24.36 -3.50 12.96
N SER A 157 24.20 -4.62 13.70
CA SER A 157 23.06 -5.54 13.64
C SER A 157 21.74 -4.91 14.12
N SER A 158 21.78 -3.72 14.74
CA SER A 158 20.60 -3.05 15.30
C SER A 158 19.47 -2.79 14.31
N CYS A 159 19.77 -2.62 13.01
CA CYS A 159 18.74 -2.37 11.99
C CYS A 159 18.09 -3.64 11.42
N GLN A 160 18.57 -4.84 11.77
CA GLN A 160 18.07 -6.10 11.21
C GLN A 160 16.60 -6.34 11.55
N LYS A 161 16.24 -6.17 12.83
CA LYS A 161 14.86 -6.31 13.31
C LYS A 161 13.93 -5.39 12.52
N THR A 162 14.24 -4.09 12.49
CA THR A 162 13.44 -3.10 11.78
C THR A 162 13.33 -3.36 10.28
N ILE A 163 14.38 -3.89 9.64
CA ILE A 163 14.33 -4.29 8.23
C ILE A 163 13.41 -5.49 8.01
N SER A 164 13.45 -6.50 8.89
CA SER A 164 12.52 -7.63 8.88
C SER A 164 11.07 -7.18 9.08
N GLU A 165 10.82 -6.25 10.02
CA GLU A 165 9.49 -5.67 10.23
C GLU A 165 8.99 -4.90 9.00
N CYS A 166 9.86 -4.13 8.34
CA CYS A 166 9.52 -3.44 7.08
C CYS A 166 9.17 -4.42 5.96
N LEU A 167 9.95 -5.50 5.82
CA LEU A 167 9.68 -6.55 4.82
C LEU A 167 8.37 -7.29 5.11
N TYR A 168 8.05 -7.54 6.38
CA TYR A 168 6.81 -8.19 6.79
C TYR A 168 5.58 -7.33 6.54
N LEU A 169 5.63 -6.05 6.92
CA LEU A 169 4.57 -5.12 6.61
C LEU A 169 4.39 -4.93 5.10
N MET A 170 5.51 -4.86 4.37
CA MET A 170 5.50 -4.78 2.92
C MET A 170 4.91 -6.05 2.29
N SER A 171 5.16 -7.25 2.80
CA SER A 171 4.65 -8.49 2.19
C SER A 171 3.13 -8.59 2.27
N ILE A 172 2.52 -8.11 3.36
CA ILE A 172 1.09 -8.23 3.65
C ILE A 172 0.26 -7.01 3.23
N ILE A 173 0.71 -5.78 3.48
CA ILE A 173 -0.06 -4.54 3.20
C ILE A 173 0.59 -3.68 2.12
N GLY A 174 1.92 -3.73 1.99
CA GLY A 174 2.64 -2.92 1.01
C GLY A 174 2.47 -3.37 -0.42
N GLY A 175 2.93 -4.60 -0.68
CA GLY A 175 3.23 -5.17 -1.98
C GLY A 175 4.44 -4.56 -2.67
N ILE A 176 4.88 -5.24 -3.72
CA ILE A 176 5.88 -4.77 -4.68
C ILE A 176 5.18 -4.44 -6.02
N GLY A 177 5.59 -3.34 -6.64
CA GLY A 177 5.13 -2.95 -7.98
C GLY A 177 3.93 -2.01 -7.99
N SER A 178 3.37 -1.83 -9.19
CA SER A 178 2.22 -0.96 -9.40
C SER A 178 0.93 -1.60 -8.86
N ARG A 179 -0.05 -0.75 -8.51
CA ARG A 179 -1.31 -1.17 -7.87
C ARG A 179 -1.10 -1.89 -6.53
N SER A 180 0.09 -1.78 -5.93
CA SER A 180 0.40 -2.43 -4.67
C SER A 180 -0.54 -2.01 -3.54
N ARG A 181 -0.91 -0.73 -3.42
CA ARG A 181 -1.93 -0.29 -2.47
C ARG A 181 -3.32 -0.91 -2.69
N ASN A 182 -3.62 -1.41 -3.89
CA ASN A 182 -4.87 -2.09 -4.25
C ASN A 182 -4.80 -3.62 -4.06
N GLY A 183 -3.78 -4.15 -3.36
CA GLY A 183 -3.73 -5.57 -2.99
C GLY A 183 -2.96 -6.44 -3.96
N TYR A 184 -2.31 -5.86 -4.98
CA TYR A 184 -1.45 -6.55 -5.94
C TYR A 184 0.01 -6.60 -5.47
N GLY A 185 0.80 -7.55 -5.98
CA GLY A 185 2.20 -7.74 -5.60
C GLY A 185 2.45 -8.13 -4.13
N ARG A 186 1.46 -8.73 -3.45
CA ARG A 186 1.60 -9.35 -2.13
C ARG A 186 2.54 -10.54 -2.16
N LEU A 187 3.21 -10.77 -1.04
CA LEU A 187 4.19 -11.83 -0.88
C LEU A 187 3.89 -12.65 0.36
N LYS A 188 4.31 -13.92 0.34
CA LYS A 188 4.58 -14.70 1.54
C LYS A 188 6.09 -14.80 1.66
N ILE A 189 6.63 -14.46 2.83
CA ILE A 189 8.06 -14.53 3.11
C ILE A 189 8.29 -15.60 4.17
N ASN A 190 9.09 -16.61 3.87
CA ASN A 190 9.40 -17.68 4.81
C ASN A 190 10.42 -17.21 5.86
N GLY A 191 10.26 -17.66 7.11
CA GLY A 191 11.19 -17.37 8.21
C GLY A 191 11.15 -15.93 8.73
N ILE A 192 10.38 -15.02 8.13
CA ILE A 192 10.36 -13.61 8.55
C ILE A 192 9.78 -13.43 9.96
N ASN A 193 8.74 -14.19 10.31
CA ASN A 193 8.11 -14.11 11.63
C ASN A 193 9.05 -14.55 12.76
N GLN A 194 10.05 -15.40 12.49
CA GLN A 194 11.05 -15.77 13.50
C GLN A 194 11.96 -14.59 13.87
N ASN A 195 12.01 -13.56 13.02
CA ASN A 195 12.76 -12.33 13.23
C ASN A 195 11.88 -11.19 13.78
N ILE A 196 10.63 -11.47 14.13
CA ILE A 196 9.64 -10.49 14.61
C ILE A 196 9.05 -11.02 15.91
N GLU A 197 8.86 -10.13 16.89
CA GLU A 197 8.24 -10.47 18.19
C GLU A 197 6.71 -10.51 18.08
N SER A 198 6.14 -11.10 17.03
CA SER A 198 4.69 -11.10 16.78
C SER A 198 4.20 -12.38 16.12
N ALA A 199 3.05 -12.89 16.57
CA ALA A 199 2.49 -14.16 16.12
C ALA A 199 1.76 -14.04 14.76
N ASP A 200 1.14 -12.89 14.49
CA ASP A 200 0.41 -12.60 13.25
C ASP A 200 0.43 -11.10 12.91
N PHE A 201 -0.18 -10.75 11.77
CA PHE A 201 -0.19 -9.38 11.27
C PHE A 201 -0.93 -8.41 12.19
N VAL A 202 -2.02 -8.85 12.82
CA VAL A 202 -2.80 -8.00 13.73
C VAL A 202 -1.96 -7.68 14.97
N SER A 203 -1.33 -8.68 15.57
CA SER A 203 -0.44 -8.54 16.72
C SER A 203 0.76 -7.64 16.39
N PHE A 204 1.32 -7.79 15.20
CA PHE A 204 2.37 -6.92 14.69
C PHE A 204 1.90 -5.47 14.54
N ALA A 205 0.77 -5.24 13.88
CA ALA A 205 0.23 -3.88 13.72
C ALA A 205 -0.11 -3.22 15.08
N SER A 206 -0.55 -4.02 16.05
CA SER A 206 -0.78 -3.57 17.43
C SER A 206 0.49 -3.20 18.19
N SER A 207 1.60 -3.88 17.92
CA SER A 207 2.88 -3.63 18.63
C SER A 207 3.63 -2.41 18.11
N LEU A 208 3.26 -1.89 16.93
CA LEU A 208 3.87 -0.67 16.37
C LEU A 208 3.63 0.52 17.29
N LYS A 209 4.71 1.28 17.56
CA LYS A 209 4.61 2.56 18.27
C LYS A 209 3.76 3.53 17.45
N ARG A 210 2.81 4.18 18.13
CA ARG A 210 1.90 5.16 17.55
C ARG A 210 2.15 6.52 18.18
N GLY A 211 1.89 7.56 17.39
CA GLY A 211 1.86 8.93 17.86
C GLY A 211 0.71 9.67 17.19
N HIS A 212 0.73 11.00 17.30
CA HIS A 212 -0.25 11.84 16.62
C HIS A 212 -0.14 11.74 15.10
N ARG A 213 -1.25 12.05 14.43
CA ARG A 213 -1.34 12.06 12.98
C ARG A 213 -0.29 12.98 12.34
N CYS A 214 0.52 12.43 11.44
CA CYS A 214 1.57 13.15 10.71
C CYS A 214 1.03 13.92 9.48
N ASP A 215 1.87 14.77 8.88
CA ASP A 215 1.61 15.43 7.58
C ASP A 215 1.79 14.49 6.37
N TYR A 216 2.25 13.27 6.61
CA TYR A 216 2.48 12.23 5.62
C TYR A 216 1.85 10.92 6.08
N THR A 217 1.65 9.99 5.15
CA THR A 217 1.07 8.68 5.45
C THR A 217 1.95 7.88 6.41
N ALA A 218 1.46 7.66 7.62
CA ALA A 218 2.14 6.90 8.67
C ALA A 218 1.15 6.26 9.64
N PHE A 219 1.65 5.34 10.47
CA PHE A 219 0.90 4.82 11.60
C PHE A 219 0.73 5.93 12.66
N SER A 220 -0.48 6.04 13.18
CA SER A 220 -0.86 7.01 14.21
C SER A 220 -2.03 6.46 15.02
N ASP A 221 -2.42 7.13 16.09
CA ASP A 221 -3.55 6.72 16.93
C ASP A 221 -4.91 6.75 16.20
N GLU A 222 -4.95 7.35 15.01
CA GLU A 222 -6.16 7.50 14.19
C GLU A 222 -6.27 6.48 13.06
N MET A 223 -5.30 5.56 12.97
CA MET A 223 -5.33 4.48 12.00
C MET A 223 -6.53 3.56 12.24
N LYS A 224 -7.01 2.89 11.19
CA LYS A 224 -8.04 1.84 11.32
C LYS A 224 -7.63 0.61 10.55
N LEU A 225 -7.90 -0.56 11.12
CA LEU A 225 -7.70 -1.84 10.45
C LEU A 225 -9.00 -2.58 10.35
N TYR A 226 -9.30 -3.04 9.14
CA TYR A 226 -10.44 -3.89 8.85
C TYR A 226 -9.96 -5.23 8.31
N ARG A 227 -10.80 -6.26 8.45
CA ARG A 227 -10.54 -7.60 7.94
C ARG A 227 -11.79 -8.19 7.32
N ILE A 228 -11.62 -9.05 6.32
CA ILE A 228 -12.74 -9.84 5.78
C ILE A 228 -13.27 -10.81 6.85
N LYS A 229 -14.57 -11.09 6.82
CA LYS A 229 -15.28 -11.86 7.86
C LYS A 229 -14.85 -13.32 7.96
N LYS A 230 -14.41 -13.90 6.84
CA LYS A 230 -14.02 -15.30 6.73
C LYS A 230 -12.79 -15.43 5.84
N ARG A 231 -11.90 -16.37 6.19
CA ARG A 231 -10.82 -16.76 5.30
C ARG A 231 -11.39 -17.37 4.02
N THR A 232 -10.65 -17.22 2.93
CA THR A 232 -11.01 -17.74 1.60
C THR A 232 -9.98 -18.76 1.15
N ASN A 233 -10.35 -19.59 0.16
CA ASN A 233 -9.44 -20.60 -0.39
C ASN A 233 -8.50 -20.03 -1.46
N THR A 234 -8.82 -18.85 -2.00
CA THR A 234 -8.01 -18.18 -3.02
C THR A 234 -7.73 -16.73 -2.63
N TRP A 235 -6.60 -16.19 -3.10
CA TRP A 235 -6.25 -14.79 -2.92
C TRP A 235 -7.27 -13.86 -3.60
N ASN A 236 -7.83 -14.28 -4.75
CA ASN A 236 -8.75 -13.45 -5.53
C ASN A 236 -10.11 -13.32 -4.85
N ASP A 237 -10.58 -14.35 -4.13
CA ASP A 237 -11.81 -14.25 -3.34
C ASP A 237 -11.62 -13.28 -2.15
N ALA A 238 -10.48 -13.36 -1.46
CA ALA A 238 -10.15 -12.41 -0.39
C ALA A 238 -10.09 -10.97 -0.93
N LEU A 239 -9.41 -10.77 -2.06
CA LEU A 239 -9.30 -9.46 -2.70
C LEU A 239 -10.64 -8.95 -3.22
N PHE A 240 -11.49 -9.85 -3.75
CA PHE A 240 -12.85 -9.53 -4.20
C PHE A 240 -13.71 -9.00 -3.06
N GLU A 241 -13.71 -9.63 -1.88
CA GLU A 241 -14.48 -9.16 -0.73
C GLU A 241 -14.02 -7.77 -0.26
N LEU A 242 -12.70 -7.54 -0.21
CA LEU A 242 -12.15 -6.21 0.06
C LEU A 242 -12.57 -5.18 -1.00
N ALA A 243 -12.49 -5.55 -2.29
CA ALA A 243 -12.86 -4.68 -3.40
C ALA A 243 -14.34 -4.30 -3.35
N LYS A 244 -15.19 -5.26 -3.03
CA LYS A 244 -16.64 -5.09 -2.88
C LYS A 244 -16.95 -4.16 -1.73
N ALA A 245 -16.36 -4.38 -0.56
CA ALA A 245 -16.52 -3.51 0.61
C ALA A 245 -16.07 -2.07 0.31
N TYR A 246 -14.85 -1.90 -0.19
CA TYR A 246 -14.28 -0.60 -0.52
C TYR A 246 -15.10 0.14 -1.58
N ARG A 247 -15.51 -0.55 -2.66
CA ARG A 247 -16.30 0.08 -3.72
C ARG A 247 -17.67 0.51 -3.18
N SER A 248 -18.34 -0.32 -2.39
CA SER A 248 -19.63 0.00 -1.79
C SER A 248 -19.54 1.21 -0.88
N ALA A 249 -18.57 1.22 0.04
CA ALA A 249 -18.33 2.36 0.93
C ALA A 249 -17.92 3.63 0.17
N ARG A 250 -17.05 3.53 -0.83
CA ARG A 250 -16.67 4.69 -1.66
C ARG A 250 -17.84 5.23 -2.47
N THR A 251 -18.77 4.36 -2.86
CA THR A 251 -19.94 4.76 -3.64
C THR A 251 -20.98 5.46 -2.79
N SER A 252 -21.13 5.10 -1.51
CA SER A 252 -22.09 5.71 -0.58
C SER A 252 -21.73 7.15 -0.18
N LEU A 253 -20.48 7.57 -0.38
CA LEU A 253 -20.01 8.93 -0.07
C LEU A 253 -20.69 10.04 -0.89
N ASP A 254 -21.22 9.71 -2.06
CA ASP A 254 -21.80 10.68 -2.98
C ASP A 254 -23.12 10.16 -3.54
N LYS A 255 -24.06 11.07 -3.78
CA LYS A 255 -25.19 10.78 -4.68
C LYS A 255 -24.63 10.36 -6.05
N PRO A 256 -25.33 9.47 -6.78
CA PRO A 256 -24.93 9.10 -8.13
C PRO A 256 -24.60 10.33 -8.99
N HIS A 257 -23.50 10.28 -9.73
CA HIS A 257 -23.03 11.32 -10.66
C HIS A 257 -22.47 12.62 -10.05
N PHE A 258 -22.47 12.82 -8.73
CA PHE A 258 -21.88 14.03 -8.11
C PHE A 258 -20.39 13.87 -7.80
N GLY A 259 -19.98 12.74 -7.21
CA GLY A 259 -18.58 12.32 -7.03
C GLY A 259 -17.65 13.25 -6.24
N ALA A 260 -18.18 14.34 -5.68
CA ALA A 260 -17.39 15.43 -5.12
C ALA A 260 -16.68 15.05 -3.81
N ASN A 261 -17.17 14.06 -3.07
CA ASN A 261 -16.50 13.60 -1.85
C ASN A 261 -15.39 12.58 -2.17
N ARG A 262 -15.51 11.80 -3.25
CA ARG A 262 -14.49 10.79 -3.62
C ARG A 262 -13.09 11.35 -3.85
N GLN A 263 -12.96 12.63 -4.20
CA GLN A 263 -11.65 13.28 -4.37
C GLN A 263 -10.86 13.32 -3.05
N TYR A 264 -11.51 13.34 -1.89
CA TYR A 264 -10.86 13.33 -0.57
C TYR A 264 -10.33 11.95 -0.16
N ILE A 265 -10.85 10.88 -0.79
CA ILE A 265 -10.27 9.54 -0.66
C ILE A 265 -9.04 9.41 -1.57
N SER A 266 -9.14 9.92 -2.80
CA SER A 266 -8.01 9.97 -3.74
C SER A 266 -8.32 10.93 -4.89
N SER A 267 -7.33 11.72 -5.28
CA SER A 267 -7.37 12.58 -6.47
C SER A 267 -6.35 12.10 -7.50
N PRO A 268 -6.65 12.03 -8.82
CA PRO A 268 -7.71 12.76 -9.53
C PRO A 268 -9.12 12.14 -9.48
N LEU A 269 -10.13 12.97 -9.73
CA LEU A 269 -11.53 12.56 -9.94
C LEU A 269 -11.82 12.54 -11.44
N MET A 270 -11.58 11.39 -12.08
CA MET A 270 -11.84 11.22 -13.51
C MET A 270 -13.34 11.00 -13.76
N ILE A 271 -13.97 11.94 -14.47
CA ILE A 271 -15.36 11.84 -14.94
C ILE A 271 -15.36 12.11 -16.44
N ASP A 272 -15.82 11.14 -17.22
CA ASP A 272 -15.79 11.18 -18.70
C ASP A 272 -14.39 11.57 -19.24
N ASN A 273 -13.34 10.94 -18.69
CA ASN A 273 -11.91 11.19 -19.01
C ASN A 273 -11.37 12.59 -18.70
N VAL A 274 -12.14 13.43 -17.98
CA VAL A 274 -11.68 14.74 -17.52
C VAL A 274 -11.47 14.70 -16.01
N ASN A 275 -10.33 15.24 -15.54
CA ASN A 275 -10.13 15.43 -14.11
C ASN A 275 -11.01 16.59 -13.62
N LYS A 276 -12.01 16.28 -12.81
CA LYS A 276 -12.90 17.27 -12.18
C LYS A 276 -12.52 17.58 -10.73
N SER A 277 -11.39 17.07 -10.25
CA SER A 277 -10.88 17.40 -8.90
C SER A 277 -10.30 18.80 -8.89
N PHE A 278 -10.71 19.61 -7.92
CA PHE A 278 -10.03 20.87 -7.61
C PHE A 278 -8.89 20.69 -6.61
N LEU A 279 -8.81 19.51 -5.95
CA LEU A 279 -7.68 19.14 -5.12
C LEU A 279 -6.50 18.67 -5.97
N GLU A 280 -5.28 18.96 -5.50
CA GLU A 280 -4.07 18.33 -6.02
C GLU A 280 -4.15 16.81 -6.01
N ARG A 281 -3.35 16.19 -6.88
CA ARG A 281 -3.21 14.75 -6.91
C ARG A 281 -2.65 14.28 -5.57
N HIS A 282 -3.38 13.41 -4.90
CA HIS A 282 -2.89 12.72 -3.72
C HIS A 282 -3.32 11.27 -3.77
N SER A 283 -2.49 10.44 -3.13
CA SER A 283 -2.74 9.00 -3.11
C SER A 283 -3.83 8.64 -2.11
N LYS A 284 -4.45 7.48 -2.33
CA LYS A 284 -5.40 6.90 -1.37
C LYS A 284 -4.73 6.52 -0.05
N GLN A 285 -5.50 6.64 1.03
CA GLN A 285 -5.11 6.30 2.41
C GLN A 285 -5.40 4.84 2.78
N TYR A 286 -6.14 4.13 1.91
CA TYR A 286 -6.57 2.76 2.14
C TYR A 286 -5.64 1.78 1.44
N PHE A 287 -4.96 0.94 2.21
CA PHE A 287 -4.06 -0.10 1.75
C PHE A 287 -4.74 -1.45 1.89
N PHE A 288 -4.89 -2.14 0.77
CA PHE A 288 -5.46 -3.49 0.77
C PHE A 288 -4.38 -4.46 1.24
N GLY A 289 -4.74 -5.56 1.85
CA GLY A 289 -3.82 -6.55 2.36
C GLY A 289 -4.28 -7.94 2.04
N ILE A 290 -3.36 -8.83 1.69
CA ILE A 290 -3.65 -10.25 1.53
C ILE A 290 -2.53 -11.01 2.22
N GLU A 291 -2.89 -11.84 3.18
CA GLU A 291 -1.99 -12.75 3.88
C GLU A 291 -2.41 -14.18 3.59
N LYS A 292 -1.45 -15.03 3.21
CA LYS A 292 -1.65 -16.47 3.02
C LYS A 292 -1.31 -17.19 4.33
N ILE A 293 -2.31 -17.77 4.97
CA ILE A 293 -2.19 -18.57 6.20
C ILE A 293 -2.45 -20.03 5.83
N ASP A 294 -1.39 -20.83 5.88
CA ASP A 294 -1.36 -22.21 5.38
C ASP A 294 -1.81 -22.29 3.92
N THR A 295 -3.00 -22.85 3.68
CA THR A 295 -3.65 -23.00 2.37
C THR A 295 -4.76 -21.99 2.13
N THR A 296 -5.07 -21.14 3.11
CA THR A 296 -6.16 -20.17 3.08
C THR A 296 -5.62 -18.74 3.03
N TYR A 297 -6.51 -17.79 2.71
CA TYR A 297 -6.17 -16.38 2.57
C TYR A 297 -7.06 -15.53 3.46
N ILE A 298 -6.49 -14.47 4.01
CA ILE A 298 -7.23 -13.46 4.75
C ILE A 298 -6.90 -12.08 4.18
N GLY A 299 -7.94 -11.26 4.05
CA GLY A 299 -7.86 -9.92 3.50
C GLY A 299 -7.93 -8.86 4.60
N TYR A 300 -7.08 -7.84 4.49
CA TYR A 300 -7.06 -6.67 5.37
C TYR A 300 -7.31 -5.38 4.58
N LEU A 301 -7.86 -4.36 5.23
CA LEU A 301 -7.90 -3.00 4.71
C LEU A 301 -7.38 -2.06 5.80
N LEU A 302 -6.18 -1.52 5.59
CA LEU A 302 -5.53 -0.60 6.50
C LEU A 302 -5.79 0.84 6.05
N PHE A 303 -6.34 1.65 6.94
CA PHE A 303 -6.51 3.09 6.75
C PHE A 303 -5.45 3.85 7.54
N LEU A 304 -4.62 4.63 6.84
CA LEU A 304 -3.59 5.49 7.42
C LEU A 304 -3.88 6.96 7.07
N PRO A 305 -4.58 7.71 7.96
CA PRO A 305 -4.83 9.13 7.74
C PRO A 305 -3.56 9.96 7.88
N TYR A 306 -3.57 11.14 7.28
CA TYR A 306 -2.54 12.16 7.45
C TYR A 306 -3.17 13.55 7.38
N ARG A 307 -2.47 14.59 7.86
CA ARG A 307 -2.96 15.97 7.85
C ARG A 307 -2.87 16.54 6.43
N PHE A 308 -3.93 16.28 5.65
CA PHE A 308 -3.99 16.66 4.24
C PHE A 308 -3.86 18.19 4.05
N CYS A 309 -3.03 18.60 3.09
CA CYS A 309 -2.78 20.01 2.70
C CYS A 309 -2.16 20.94 3.76
N GLN A 310 -1.72 20.46 4.94
CA GLN A 310 -1.20 21.34 5.99
C GLN A 310 0.12 22.05 5.64
N ASN A 311 0.95 21.47 4.76
CA ASN A 311 2.22 22.06 4.30
C ASN A 311 2.26 22.31 2.79
N SER A 312 1.11 22.35 2.14
CA SER A 312 1.07 22.61 0.70
C SER A 312 1.29 24.11 0.44
N ASN A 313 2.33 24.46 -0.34
CA ASN A 313 2.53 25.80 -0.94
C ASN A 313 1.45 26.16 -1.97
N LEU A 314 0.32 25.47 -1.92
CA LEU A 314 -0.76 25.60 -2.85
C LEU A 314 -1.46 26.93 -2.62
N LYS A 315 -1.56 27.71 -3.69
CA LYS A 315 -2.62 28.69 -3.86
C LYS A 315 -3.95 27.95 -3.95
N LEU A 316 -4.42 27.39 -2.83
CA LEU A 316 -5.76 26.83 -2.76
C LEU A 316 -6.73 27.99 -2.92
N GLN A 317 -7.72 27.83 -3.78
CA GLN A 317 -8.83 28.78 -3.87
C GLN A 317 -9.64 28.84 -2.55
N ASN A 318 -9.46 27.85 -1.66
CA ASN A 318 -10.21 27.65 -0.44
C ASN A 318 -9.28 27.47 0.78
N ASP A 319 -9.79 27.79 1.96
CA ASP A 319 -9.10 27.64 3.25
C ASP A 319 -8.66 26.17 3.50
N GLN A 320 -7.37 25.99 3.84
CA GLN A 320 -6.77 24.70 4.17
C GLN A 320 -7.52 23.98 5.30
N ASN A 321 -8.00 24.71 6.30
CA ASN A 321 -8.74 24.15 7.43
C ASN A 321 -10.10 23.57 6.99
N VAL A 322 -10.76 24.22 6.03
CA VAL A 322 -12.02 23.75 5.45
C VAL A 322 -11.79 22.47 4.64
N ILE A 323 -10.70 22.43 3.86
CA ILE A 323 -10.32 21.23 3.09
C ILE A 323 -9.98 20.06 4.03
N LEU A 324 -9.20 20.30 5.08
CA LEU A 324 -8.85 19.28 6.07
C LEU A 324 -10.08 18.77 6.82
N SER A 325 -10.95 19.68 7.27
CA SER A 325 -12.21 19.32 7.95
C SER A 325 -13.11 18.46 7.05
N LYS A 326 -13.20 18.79 5.75
CA LYS A 326 -13.97 18.00 4.79
C LYS A 326 -13.30 16.66 4.49
N TYR A 327 -11.98 16.63 4.39
CA TYR A 327 -11.21 15.39 4.28
C TYR A 327 -11.50 14.45 5.45
N ASP A 328 -11.46 14.96 6.69
CA ASP A 328 -11.71 14.17 7.89
C ASP A 328 -13.12 13.62 7.94
N ARG A 329 -14.11 14.47 7.67
CA ARG A 329 -15.51 14.05 7.61
C ARG A 329 -15.74 12.95 6.56
N VAL A 330 -15.22 13.11 5.35
CA VAL A 330 -15.40 12.12 4.27
C VAL A 330 -14.72 10.79 4.61
N ASN A 331 -13.53 10.82 5.20
CA ASN A 331 -12.87 9.59 5.65
C ASN A 331 -13.61 8.95 6.84
N ALA A 332 -14.19 9.73 7.74
CA ALA A 332 -15.06 9.22 8.80
C ALA A 332 -16.30 8.52 8.23
N ASP A 333 -16.97 9.13 7.26
CA ASP A 333 -18.14 8.53 6.55
C ASP A 333 -17.75 7.24 5.84
N MET A 334 -16.61 7.23 5.14
CA MET A 334 -16.06 6.04 4.46
C MET A 334 -15.82 4.91 5.46
N ASN A 335 -15.15 5.21 6.57
CA ASN A 335 -14.83 4.26 7.62
C ASN A 335 -16.09 3.74 8.34
N SER A 336 -17.09 4.59 8.54
CA SER A 336 -18.40 4.19 9.07
C SER A 336 -19.10 3.22 8.13
N SER A 337 -19.10 3.52 6.83
CA SER A 337 -19.69 2.63 5.83
C SER A 337 -18.96 1.28 5.71
N LEU A 338 -17.64 1.24 5.92
CA LEU A 338 -16.86 0.00 5.88
C LEU A 338 -17.25 -1.00 6.98
N ASN A 339 -17.70 -0.52 8.15
CA ASN A 339 -18.16 -1.38 9.26
C ASN A 339 -19.35 -2.28 8.87
N GLY A 340 -20.13 -1.92 7.84
CA GLY A 340 -21.21 -2.76 7.33
C GLY A 340 -20.73 -3.99 6.56
N PHE A 341 -19.49 -3.96 6.06
CA PHE A 341 -18.97 -4.97 5.13
C PHE A 341 -17.80 -5.78 5.70
N LEU A 342 -16.95 -5.16 6.52
CA LEU A 342 -15.73 -5.76 7.07
C LEU A 342 -15.77 -5.72 8.60
N ASP A 343 -15.04 -6.64 9.24
CA ASP A 343 -14.87 -6.63 10.68
C ASP A 343 -13.80 -5.60 11.05
N SER A 344 -14.14 -4.67 11.94
CA SER A 344 -13.16 -3.75 12.53
C SER A 344 -12.25 -4.53 13.48
N VAL A 345 -10.94 -4.34 13.35
CA VAL A 345 -9.93 -4.96 14.20
C VAL A 345 -9.48 -3.92 15.23
N THR A 346 -9.53 -4.30 16.51
CA THR A 346 -9.01 -3.46 17.59
C THR A 346 -7.49 -3.63 17.64
N LEU A 347 -6.75 -2.53 17.68
CA LEU A 347 -5.29 -2.50 17.58
C LEU A 347 -4.59 -1.86 18.77
#